data_AF-A0A9W8UHQ3-F1
#
_entry.id   AF-A0A9W8UHQ3-F1
#
_cell.length_a   1.000
_cell.length_b   1.000
_cell.length_c   1.000
_cell.angle_alpha   90.00
_cell.angle_beta   90.00
_cell.angle_gamma   90.00
#
_symmetry.space_group_name_H-M   'P 1'
#
loop_
_entity.id
_entity.type
_entity.pdbx_description
1 polymer ?
#
loop_
_entity_poly.entity_id
_entity_poly.type
_entity_poly.pdbx_seq_one_letter_code
_entity_poly.pdbx_strand_id
1 'polypeptide(L)'
;MPLDPTHRFHFPSCQLSSSMAGFQEPLYKSPLEGFEAAASATSGGDVASPTSQRLSQVYETFTAPVDTGPDGGFDVHVYYFQDNAAQKKYAQELWERIKREFPELKIGDFWDWPAGPHSVATFEVDLLTSMQFGALSHG
;
A
#
# COMPACT_ATOMS: atom_id res chain seq x y z
N MET A 1 -68.10 9.03 -10.32
CA MET A 1 -67.57 10.32 -10.78
C MET A 1 -66.14 10.46 -10.27
N PRO A 2 -65.23 11.02 -11.09
CA PRO A 2 -63.83 10.63 -11.17
C PRO A 2 -62.93 11.36 -10.16
N LEU A 3 -61.83 10.72 -9.77
CA LEU A 3 -60.76 11.32 -9.00
C LEU A 3 -60.02 12.35 -9.88
N ASP A 4 -59.90 13.56 -9.35
CA ASP A 4 -59.27 14.72 -9.96
C ASP A 4 -57.75 14.50 -10.16
N PRO A 5 -57.21 14.62 -11.38
CA PRO A 5 -55.79 14.36 -11.67
C PRO A 5 -54.87 15.59 -11.47
N THR A 6 -55.28 16.65 -10.74
CA THR A 6 -54.52 17.91 -10.68
C THR A 6 -53.46 18.06 -9.56
N HIS A 7 -53.04 17.00 -8.88
CA HIS A 7 -51.82 17.07 -8.05
C HIS A 7 -50.57 16.59 -8.82
N ARG A 8 -50.07 17.44 -9.74
CA ARG A 8 -48.69 17.33 -10.24
C ARG A 8 -47.74 17.87 -9.18
N PHE A 9 -46.86 17.01 -8.66
CA PHE A 9 -45.68 17.45 -7.91
C PHE A 9 -44.78 18.27 -8.84
N HIS A 10 -44.66 19.57 -8.53
CA HIS A 10 -43.74 20.47 -9.22
C HIS A 10 -42.34 20.24 -8.67
N PHE A 11 -41.56 19.39 -9.33
CA PHE A 11 -40.12 19.32 -9.09
C PHE A 11 -39.48 20.54 -9.75
N PRO A 12 -38.81 21.44 -9.00
CA PRO A 12 -38.09 22.54 -9.62
C PRO A 12 -37.00 21.95 -10.51
N SER A 13 -37.09 22.25 -11.80
CA SER A 13 -36.04 21.96 -12.77
C SER A 13 -34.80 22.78 -12.35
N CYS A 14 -33.83 22.11 -11.71
CA CYS A 14 -32.48 22.63 -11.62
C CYS A 14 -31.93 22.72 -13.06
N GLN A 15 -32.08 23.88 -13.67
CA GLN A 15 -31.31 24.25 -14.85
C GLN A 15 -29.85 24.34 -14.40
N LEU A 16 -29.09 23.26 -14.62
CA LEU A 16 -27.64 23.31 -14.59
C LEU A 16 -27.18 24.24 -15.70
N SER A 17 -26.93 25.49 -15.34
CA SER A 17 -26.13 26.40 -16.13
C SER A 17 -24.75 25.76 -16.30
N SER A 18 -24.47 25.27 -17.51
CA SER A 18 -23.16 24.76 -17.90
C SER A 18 -22.19 25.94 -17.98
N SER A 19 -21.68 26.36 -16.82
CA SER A 19 -20.40 27.05 -16.75
C SER A 19 -19.35 25.99 -16.99
N MET A 20 -18.60 26.11 -18.09
CA MET A 20 -17.40 25.31 -18.32
C MET A 20 -16.40 25.58 -17.20
N ALA A 21 -16.52 24.84 -16.10
CA ALA A 21 -15.47 24.68 -15.14
C ALA A 21 -14.33 23.99 -15.89
N GLY A 22 -13.22 24.70 -16.06
CA GLY A 22 -12.01 24.14 -16.64
C GLY A 22 -11.69 22.82 -15.94
N PHE A 23 -11.50 21.78 -16.73
CA PHE A 23 -10.99 20.50 -16.25
C PHE A 23 -9.62 20.81 -15.64
N GLN A 24 -9.50 20.82 -14.32
CA GLN A 24 -8.18 20.76 -13.71
C GLN A 24 -7.62 19.40 -14.07
N GLU A 25 -6.54 19.40 -14.86
CA GLU A 25 -5.71 18.21 -15.10
C GLU A 25 -5.42 17.53 -13.74
N PRO A 26 -5.54 16.18 -13.65
CA PRO A 26 -5.28 15.48 -12.41
C PRO A 26 -3.84 15.75 -11.96
N LEU A 27 -3.64 15.97 -10.65
CA LEU A 27 -2.32 16.17 -10.03
C LEU A 27 -1.36 14.99 -10.30
N TYR A 28 -1.90 13.83 -10.68
CA TYR A 28 -1.17 12.61 -10.95
C TYR A 28 -1.32 12.19 -12.39
N LYS A 29 -0.20 11.75 -12.95
CA LYS A 29 -0.11 11.07 -14.24
C LYS A 29 -0.95 9.80 -14.26
N SER A 30 -1.34 9.37 -15.45
CA SER A 30 -2.04 8.09 -15.64
C SER A 30 -1.16 6.94 -15.16
N PRO A 31 -1.67 5.97 -14.38
CA PRO A 31 -0.94 4.74 -14.06
C PRO A 31 -0.57 3.89 -15.29
N LEU A 32 -1.21 4.15 -16.44
CA LEU A 32 -0.90 3.50 -17.71
C LEU A 32 0.16 4.25 -18.53
N GLU A 33 0.64 5.41 -18.05
CA GLU A 33 1.70 6.15 -18.74
C GLU A 33 2.95 5.27 -18.88
N GLY A 34 3.42 5.07 -20.11
CA GLY A 34 4.55 4.19 -20.43
C GLY A 34 4.17 2.72 -20.68
N PHE A 35 2.90 2.35 -20.57
CA PHE A 35 2.37 0.99 -20.82
C PHE A 35 1.37 0.94 -21.97
N GLU A 36 1.26 2.00 -22.78
CA GLU A 36 0.24 2.12 -23.83
C GLU A 36 0.39 1.07 -24.93
N ALA A 37 1.62 0.60 -25.17
CA ALA A 37 1.93 -0.46 -26.12
C ALA A 37 1.97 -1.86 -25.48
N ALA A 38 1.79 -1.98 -24.16
CA ALA A 38 1.84 -3.26 -23.47
C ALA A 38 0.59 -4.08 -23.79
N ALA A 39 0.80 -5.35 -24.16
CA ALA A 39 -0.30 -6.29 -24.35
C ALA A 39 -1.04 -6.50 -23.02
N SER A 40 -2.33 -6.20 -22.99
CA SER A 40 -3.21 -6.50 -21.87
C SER A 40 -3.90 -7.85 -22.09
N ALA A 41 -4.21 -8.57 -21.02
CA ALA A 41 -5.08 -9.73 -21.10
C ALA A 41 -6.46 -9.26 -21.64
N THR A 42 -6.98 -9.92 -22.67
CA THR A 42 -8.30 -9.57 -23.21
C THR A 42 -9.38 -9.83 -22.16
N SER A 43 -10.25 -8.87 -21.92
CA SER A 43 -11.31 -8.96 -20.92
C SER A 43 -12.29 -10.10 -21.23
N GLY A 44 -12.23 -11.18 -20.44
CA GLY A 44 -13.25 -12.24 -20.44
C GLY A 44 -12.71 -13.65 -20.27
N GLY A 45 -12.55 -14.07 -19.00
CA GLY A 45 -12.42 -15.48 -18.56
C GLY A 45 -11.13 -16.22 -18.95
N ASP A 46 -10.39 -16.75 -17.97
CA ASP A 46 -9.21 -17.64 -18.09
C ASP A 46 -8.35 -17.48 -19.36
N VAL A 47 -8.15 -16.24 -19.82
CA VAL A 47 -7.30 -15.96 -20.97
C VAL A 47 -5.88 -15.92 -20.47
N ALA A 48 -5.02 -16.76 -21.05
CA ALA A 48 -3.62 -16.84 -20.69
C ALA A 48 -3.00 -15.43 -20.69
N SER A 49 -2.48 -15.01 -19.52
CA SER A 49 -1.71 -13.77 -19.42
C SER A 49 -0.58 -13.80 -20.44
N PRO A 50 -0.31 -12.67 -21.13
CA PRO A 50 0.83 -12.60 -22.05
C PRO A 50 2.11 -13.01 -21.30
N THR A 51 2.81 -14.00 -21.82
CA THR A 51 4.05 -14.50 -21.23
C THR A 51 5.17 -13.49 -21.47
N SER A 52 5.68 -12.91 -20.38
CA SER A 52 6.92 -12.14 -20.41
C SER A 52 8.12 -13.04 -20.18
N GLN A 53 9.21 -12.81 -20.91
CA GLN A 53 10.49 -13.47 -20.68
C GLN A 53 11.29 -12.84 -19.53
N ARG A 54 10.86 -11.67 -19.04
CA ARG A 54 11.55 -10.88 -18.00
C ARG A 54 10.57 -10.49 -16.88
N LEU A 55 11.02 -10.57 -15.63
CA LEU A 55 10.30 -10.03 -14.48
C LEU A 55 10.23 -8.50 -14.54
N SER A 56 9.18 -7.93 -13.95
CA SER A 56 9.09 -6.49 -13.76
C SER A 56 10.24 -5.99 -12.89
N GLN A 57 10.78 -4.82 -13.20
CA GLN A 57 11.78 -4.16 -12.35
C GLN A 57 11.23 -3.85 -10.94
N VAL A 58 9.90 -3.79 -10.79
CA VAL A 58 9.22 -3.55 -9.50
C VAL A 58 9.49 -4.66 -8.48
N TYR A 59 9.93 -5.85 -8.90
CA TYR A 59 10.38 -6.88 -7.94
C TYR A 59 11.66 -6.45 -7.20
N GLU A 60 12.52 -5.68 -7.85
CA GLU A 60 13.82 -5.27 -7.31
C GLU A 60 13.75 -3.91 -6.59
N THR A 61 12.80 -3.05 -6.94
CA THR A 61 12.70 -1.69 -6.38
C THR A 61 11.25 -1.23 -6.26
N PHE A 62 10.98 -0.34 -5.31
CA PHE A 62 9.66 0.25 -5.21
C PHE A 62 9.39 1.21 -6.36
N THR A 63 8.11 1.35 -6.72
CA THR A 63 7.70 2.35 -7.71
C THR A 63 7.55 3.71 -7.03
N ALA A 64 7.90 4.79 -7.74
CA ALA A 64 7.62 6.14 -7.29
C ALA A 64 6.12 6.28 -6.90
N PRO A 65 5.80 7.05 -5.83
CA PRO A 65 6.66 8.01 -5.15
C PRO A 65 7.43 7.45 -3.94
N VAL A 66 7.46 6.14 -3.73
CA VAL A 66 8.20 5.55 -2.60
C VAL A 66 9.69 5.81 -2.78
N ASP A 67 10.34 6.32 -1.73
CA ASP A 67 11.79 6.55 -1.75
C ASP A 67 12.52 5.20 -1.78
N THR A 68 13.59 5.12 -2.57
CA THR A 68 14.43 3.92 -2.73
C THR A 68 15.84 4.14 -2.20
N GLY A 69 16.06 5.24 -1.47
CA GLY A 69 17.29 5.51 -0.74
C GLY A 69 17.51 4.58 0.47
N PRO A 70 18.66 4.73 1.18
CA PRO A 70 19.03 3.89 2.32
C PRO A 70 18.07 3.94 3.52
N ASP A 71 17.29 5.01 3.61
CA ASP A 71 16.24 5.22 4.62
C ASP A 71 14.84 5.29 3.98
N GLY A 72 14.74 4.87 2.71
CA GLY A 72 13.50 4.78 1.96
C GLY A 72 12.77 3.45 2.17
N GLY A 73 11.69 3.24 1.44
CA GLY A 73 10.89 2.01 1.51
C GLY A 73 9.89 2.01 2.65
N PHE A 74 9.86 0.92 3.41
CA PHE A 74 8.92 0.71 4.50
C PHE A 74 9.63 0.22 5.76
N ASP A 75 9.28 0.78 6.90
CA ASP A 75 9.59 0.25 8.21
C ASP A 75 8.47 -0.69 8.71
N VAL A 76 8.86 -1.80 9.32
CA VAL A 76 7.95 -2.69 10.05
C VAL A 76 8.25 -2.59 11.53
N HIS A 77 7.35 -1.93 12.26
CA HIS A 77 7.42 -1.85 13.72
C HIS A 77 6.66 -3.01 14.36
N VAL A 78 7.39 -3.86 15.07
CA VAL A 78 6.79 -4.92 15.89
C VAL A 78 6.61 -4.40 17.30
N TYR A 79 5.36 -4.29 17.76
CA TYR A 79 5.04 -3.79 19.09
C TYR A 79 4.77 -4.92 20.08
N TYR A 80 5.19 -4.70 21.33
CA TYR A 80 4.86 -5.57 22.44
C TYR A 80 4.71 -4.76 23.73
N PHE A 81 3.94 -5.28 24.70
CA PHE A 81 3.81 -4.65 26.00
C PHE A 81 5.04 -4.95 26.86
N GLN A 82 5.80 -3.92 27.25
CA GLN A 82 7.00 -4.04 28.08
C GLN A 82 6.79 -4.79 29.40
N ASP A 83 5.60 -4.66 30.00
CA ASP A 83 5.26 -5.30 31.28
C ASP A 83 4.76 -6.74 31.13
N ASN A 84 4.57 -7.22 29.89
CA ASN A 84 4.17 -8.58 29.61
C ASN A 84 5.39 -9.44 29.26
N ALA A 85 5.89 -10.19 30.24
CA ALA A 85 7.07 -11.04 30.09
C ALA A 85 6.97 -12.05 28.93
N ALA A 86 5.77 -12.59 28.65
CA ALA A 86 5.58 -13.54 27.56
C ALA A 86 5.72 -12.86 26.19
N GLN A 87 5.12 -11.68 26.03
CA GLN A 87 5.27 -10.91 24.78
C GLN A 87 6.70 -10.42 24.58
N LYS A 88 7.35 -9.90 25.63
CA LYS A 88 8.76 -9.47 25.55
C LYS A 88 9.67 -10.60 25.12
N LYS A 89 9.51 -11.79 25.70
CA LYS A 89 10.28 -12.99 25.32
C LYS A 89 10.04 -13.37 23.86
N TYR A 90 8.77 -13.44 23.44
CA TYR A 90 8.43 -13.77 22.05
C TYR A 90 8.99 -12.75 21.06
N ALA A 91 8.86 -11.45 21.35
CA ALA A 91 9.39 -10.38 20.51
C ALA A 91 10.91 -10.45 20.38
N GLN A 92 11.61 -10.75 21.48
CA GLN A 92 13.07 -10.93 21.46
C GLN A 92 13.48 -12.14 20.62
N GLU A 93 12.80 -13.28 20.77
CA GLU A 93 13.04 -14.49 19.96
C GLU A 93 12.75 -14.24 18.48
N LEU A 94 11.70 -13.47 18.16
CA LEU A 94 11.36 -13.08 16.80
C LEU A 94 12.42 -12.14 16.19
N TRP A 95 12.83 -11.10 16.90
CA TRP A 95 13.91 -10.19 16.47
C TRP A 95 15.19 -10.97 16.15
N GLU A 96 15.53 -11.91 17.01
CA GLU A 96 16.67 -12.80 16.85
C GLU A 96 16.51 -13.83 15.71
N ARG A 97 15.28 -14.29 15.41
CA ARG A 97 15.01 -15.12 14.23
C ARG A 97 15.21 -14.31 12.96
N ILE A 98 14.59 -13.13 12.86
CA ILE A 98 14.63 -12.29 11.65
C ILE A 98 16.09 -11.92 11.30
N LYS A 99 16.90 -11.54 12.28
CA LYS A 99 18.33 -11.26 12.07
C LYS A 99 19.14 -12.43 11.51
N ARG A 100 18.74 -13.67 11.83
CA ARG A 100 19.42 -14.88 11.35
C ARG A 100 18.91 -15.33 9.99
N GLU A 101 17.61 -15.16 9.76
CA GLU A 101 16.95 -15.58 8.53
C GLU A 101 17.21 -14.60 7.38
N PHE A 102 17.24 -13.30 7.69
CA PHE A 102 17.42 -12.22 6.73
C PHE A 102 18.57 -11.28 7.15
N PRO A 103 19.83 -11.75 7.15
CA PRO A 103 20.99 -10.95 7.55
C PRO A 103 21.23 -9.72 6.66
N GLU A 104 20.60 -9.65 5.49
CA GLU A 104 20.64 -8.54 4.55
C GLU A 104 19.68 -7.38 4.88
N LEU A 105 18.71 -7.59 5.77
CA LEU A 105 17.79 -6.53 6.19
C LEU A 105 18.46 -5.60 7.20
N LYS A 106 18.12 -4.32 7.12
CA LYS A 106 18.49 -3.34 8.14
C LYS A 106 17.48 -3.47 9.28
N ILE A 107 17.96 -3.93 10.43
CA ILE A 107 17.13 -4.23 11.59
C ILE A 107 17.60 -3.34 12.73
N GLY A 108 16.66 -2.62 13.32
CA GLY A 108 16.91 -1.71 14.43
C GLY A 108 17.20 -2.43 15.75
N ASP A 109 17.58 -1.63 16.74
CA ASP A 109 17.76 -2.11 18.11
C ASP A 109 16.44 -2.62 18.71
N PHE A 110 16.55 -3.53 19.67
CA PHE A 110 15.42 -4.02 20.44
C PHE A 110 15.13 -3.07 21.61
N TRP A 111 14.10 -2.23 21.47
CA TRP A 111 13.73 -1.24 22.48
C TRP A 111 12.72 -1.82 23.46
N ASP A 112 13.14 -2.13 24.68
CA ASP A 112 12.26 -2.63 25.75
C ASP A 112 11.55 -1.56 26.58
N TRP A 113 11.50 -0.32 26.04
CA TRP A 113 10.74 0.80 26.55
C TRP A 113 10.13 1.63 25.40
N PRO A 114 9.12 2.47 25.65
CA PRO A 114 8.60 3.42 24.66
C PRO A 114 9.68 4.43 24.24
N ALA A 115 9.99 4.51 22.94
CA ALA A 115 11.02 5.39 22.39
C ALA A 115 10.48 6.20 21.20
N GLY A 116 10.80 7.51 21.16
CA GLY A 116 10.37 8.37 20.05
C GLY A 116 8.84 8.46 19.91
N PRO A 117 8.27 8.32 18.70
CA PRO A 117 6.82 8.36 18.47
C PRO A 117 6.08 7.09 18.93
N HIS A 118 6.81 6.06 19.40
CA HIS A 118 6.24 4.77 19.79
C HIS A 118 5.75 4.80 21.24
N SER A 119 4.46 4.55 21.45
CA SER A 119 3.85 4.56 22.79
C SER A 119 4.10 3.28 23.62
N VAL A 120 4.65 2.23 23.01
CA VAL A 120 5.02 0.95 23.65
C VAL A 120 6.35 0.46 23.10
N ALA A 121 6.95 -0.53 23.78
CA ALA A 121 8.20 -1.16 23.35
C ALA A 121 8.11 -1.75 21.93
N THR A 122 9.21 -1.67 21.17
CA THR A 122 9.24 -2.03 19.76
C THR A 122 10.63 -2.38 19.25
N PHE A 123 10.69 -3.06 18.11
CA PHE A 123 11.86 -3.06 17.24
C PHE A 123 11.40 -2.85 15.80
N GLU A 124 12.32 -2.37 14.96
CA GLU A 124 12.06 -1.97 13.57
C GLU A 124 12.80 -2.88 12.59
N VAL A 125 12.18 -3.16 11.46
CA VAL A 125 12.79 -3.84 10.32
C VAL A 125 12.54 -3.03 9.06
N ASP A 126 13.61 -2.58 8.41
CA ASP A 126 13.55 -1.79 7.19
C ASP A 126 13.49 -2.71 5.96
N LEU A 127 12.53 -2.43 5.09
CA LEU A 127 12.28 -3.10 3.83
C LEU A 127 12.54 -2.12 2.69
N LEU A 128 13.65 -2.32 1.99
CA LEU A 128 14.14 -1.40 0.95
C LEU A 128 13.72 -1.83 -0.47
N THR A 129 13.19 -3.04 -0.62
CA THR A 129 12.76 -3.60 -1.92
C THR A 129 11.42 -4.31 -1.82
N SER A 130 10.69 -4.37 -2.93
CA SER A 130 9.41 -5.09 -3.01
C SER A 130 9.55 -6.58 -2.72
N MET A 131 10.67 -7.19 -3.10
CA MET A 131 10.96 -8.60 -2.80
C MET A 131 11.12 -8.83 -1.29
N GLN A 132 11.87 -7.99 -0.59
CA GLN A 132 12.00 -8.06 0.87
C GLN A 132 10.63 -7.90 1.54
N PHE A 133 9.83 -6.95 1.07
CA PHE A 133 8.48 -6.74 1.58
C PHE A 133 7.62 -7.99 1.44
N GLY A 134 7.59 -8.59 0.24
CA GLY A 134 6.84 -9.82 0.00
C GLY A 134 7.37 -11.01 0.81
N ALA A 135 8.67 -11.14 0.98
CA ALA A 135 9.29 -12.23 1.73
C ALA A 135 8.95 -12.15 3.23
N LEU A 136 9.11 -10.98 3.85
CA LEU A 136 8.85 -10.80 5.28
C LEU A 136 7.36 -10.91 5.62
N SER A 137 6.45 -10.52 4.72
CA SER A 137 5.00 -10.55 5.00
C SER A 137 4.37 -11.94 4.96
N HIS A 138 5.05 -12.95 4.42
CA HIS A 138 4.50 -14.31 4.23
C HIS A 138 5.13 -15.40 5.12
N GLY A 139 6.33 -15.19 5.67
CA GLY A 139 7.09 -16.19 6.46
C GLY A 139 7.01 -16.02 7.98
#